data_AF-A0A2V5URC8-F1
#
_entry.id   AF-A0A2V5URC8-F1
#
_cell.length_a   1.000
_cell.length_b   1.000
_cell.length_c   1.000
_cell.angle_alpha   90.00
_cell.angle_beta   90.00
_cell.angle_gamma   90.00
#
_symmetry.space_group_name_H-M   'P 1'
#
loop_
_entity.id
_entity.type
_entity.pdbx_description
1 polymer ?
#
loop_
_entity_poly.entity_id
_entity_poly.type
_entity_poly.pdbx_seq_one_letter_code
_entity_poly.pdbx_strand_id
1 'polypeptide(L)'
;MWDKLAKIAAAWDYAKQTWNPRYVMKVDADDFISSKLVAWLDKADAKAGYLITHGWVWRSGSRLIERTEYFDRVCGSCLIIRSDLADRNGPFLTELEGVPLDEASSKFAASDHYSLVPGSGISTLLLTDTHQRCAAQFAYLGHELSSVPFKAVIYRTGNPDSTSRFGGFWRSKCTLRMLVGSIRRTRLITERLRKEFMLG
;
A
#
# COMPACT_ATOMS: atom_id res chain seq x y z
N MET A 1 -13.52 8.08 -5.94
CA MET A 1 -12.41 7.23 -6.42
C MET A 1 -11.77 7.81 -7.69
N TRP A 2 -12.54 8.25 -8.69
CA TRP A 2 -12.07 8.93 -9.90
C TRP A 2 -11.13 10.12 -9.67
N ASP A 3 -11.51 11.05 -8.79
CA ASP A 3 -10.68 12.21 -8.47
C ASP A 3 -9.29 11.82 -7.92
N LYS A 4 -9.20 10.74 -7.14
CA LYS A 4 -7.91 10.25 -6.59
C LYS A 4 -7.00 9.74 -7.71
N LEU A 5 -7.49 8.89 -8.60
CA LEU A 5 -6.67 8.34 -9.70
C LEU A 5 -6.29 9.42 -10.72
N ALA A 6 -7.20 10.35 -11.03
CA ALA A 6 -6.90 11.49 -11.90
C ALA A 6 -5.79 12.39 -11.32
N LYS A 7 -5.83 12.68 -10.01
CA LYS A 7 -4.77 13.42 -9.31
C LYS A 7 -3.43 12.68 -9.35
N ILE A 8 -3.44 11.37 -9.13
CA ILE A 8 -2.21 10.55 -9.21
C ILE A 8 -1.66 10.54 -10.64
N ALA A 9 -2.52 10.43 -11.66
CA ALA A 9 -2.12 10.47 -13.06
C ALA A 9 -1.45 11.81 -13.41
N ALA A 10 -2.08 12.93 -13.05
CA ALA A 10 -1.53 14.27 -13.28
C ALA A 10 -0.18 14.47 -12.54
N ALA A 11 -0.09 14.02 -11.29
CA ALA A 11 1.16 14.08 -10.52
C ALA A 11 2.26 13.21 -11.14
N TRP A 12 1.90 12.03 -11.67
CA TRP A 12 2.83 11.14 -12.34
C TRP A 12 3.36 11.71 -13.64
N ASP A 13 2.50 12.30 -14.46
CA ASP A 13 2.91 12.97 -15.70
C ASP A 13 3.86 14.15 -15.42
N TYR A 14 3.54 14.96 -14.41
CA TYR A 14 4.44 16.02 -13.95
C TYR A 14 5.79 15.47 -13.47
N ALA A 15 5.78 14.39 -12.68
CA ALA A 15 7.00 13.80 -12.14
C ALA A 15 7.91 13.22 -13.23
N LYS A 16 7.35 12.56 -14.25
CA LYS A 16 8.08 12.08 -15.41
C LYS A 16 8.79 13.22 -16.14
N GLN A 17 8.07 14.32 -16.41
CA GLN A 17 8.60 15.47 -17.14
C GLN A 17 9.66 16.24 -16.35
N THR A 18 9.55 16.27 -15.02
CA THR A 18 10.40 17.11 -14.17
C THR A 18 11.66 16.39 -13.69
N TRP A 19 11.54 15.11 -13.31
CA TRP A 19 12.60 14.42 -12.56
C TRP A 19 13.11 13.13 -13.20
N ASN A 20 12.43 12.57 -14.21
CA ASN A 20 12.75 11.26 -14.78
C ASN A 20 13.05 10.20 -13.69
N PRO A 21 12.12 9.96 -12.74
CA PRO A 21 12.38 9.13 -11.58
C PRO A 21 12.62 7.67 -12.00
N ARG A 22 13.47 6.93 -11.29
CA ARG A 22 13.68 5.49 -11.51
C ARG A 22 12.58 4.60 -10.91
N TYR A 23 11.95 5.09 -9.84
CA TYR A 23 10.87 4.41 -9.13
C TYR A 23 9.80 5.43 -8.74
N VAL A 24 8.56 4.93 -8.62
CA VAL A 24 7.39 5.68 -8.13
C VAL A 24 6.69 4.88 -7.04
N MET A 25 6.13 5.57 -6.05
CA MET A 25 5.36 4.96 -4.96
C MET A 25 4.09 5.78 -4.73
N LYS A 26 2.96 5.11 -4.59
CA LYS A 26 1.72 5.72 -4.10
C LYS A 26 1.77 5.81 -2.58
N VAL A 27 1.40 6.96 -2.05
CA VAL A 27 1.44 7.25 -0.62
C VAL A 27 0.19 8.03 -0.26
N ASP A 28 -0.53 7.57 0.75
CA ASP A 28 -1.63 8.34 1.33
C ASP A 28 -1.08 9.51 2.16
N ALA A 29 -1.77 10.64 2.14
CA ALA A 29 -1.26 11.90 2.69
C ALA A 29 -1.04 11.89 4.21
N ASP A 30 -1.68 10.95 4.91
CA ASP A 30 -1.61 10.77 6.37
C ASP A 30 -0.67 9.66 6.83
N ASP A 31 -0.01 8.96 5.89
CA ASP A 31 0.99 7.94 6.19
C ASP A 31 2.40 8.52 6.32
N PHE A 32 3.26 7.84 7.10
CA PHE A 32 4.66 8.23 7.29
C PHE A 32 5.59 7.22 6.66
N ILE A 33 6.57 7.72 5.91
CA ILE A 33 7.61 6.89 5.29
C ILE A 33 8.91 7.01 6.09
N SER A 34 9.61 5.89 6.25
CA SER A 34 10.94 5.88 6.85
C SER A 34 11.92 6.66 5.97
N SER A 35 12.64 7.60 6.59
CA SER A 35 13.76 8.34 5.97
C SER A 35 14.88 7.46 5.41
N LYS A 36 14.91 6.16 5.75
CA LYS A 36 15.88 5.19 5.21
C LYS A 36 15.46 4.60 3.86
N LEU A 37 14.20 4.77 3.46
CA LEU A 37 13.65 4.08 2.29
C LEU A 37 14.38 4.41 1.00
N VAL A 38 14.57 5.70 0.73
CA VAL A 38 15.24 6.16 -0.49
C VAL A 38 16.70 5.71 -0.50
N ALA A 39 17.42 5.86 0.61
CA ALA A 39 18.83 5.45 0.73
C ALA A 39 19.02 3.93 0.60
N TRP A 40 18.02 3.14 1.00
CA TRP A 40 18.02 1.70 0.77
C TRP A 40 17.73 1.37 -0.70
N LEU A 41 16.74 2.02 -1.31
CA LEU A 41 16.33 1.78 -2.69
C LEU A 41 17.45 2.12 -3.69
N ASP A 42 18.25 3.15 -3.40
CA ASP A 42 19.44 3.52 -4.19
C ASP A 42 20.48 2.39 -4.27
N LYS A 43 20.59 1.59 -3.20
CA LYS A 43 21.52 0.47 -3.09
C LYS A 43 20.91 -0.87 -3.47
N ALA A 44 19.60 -0.93 -3.68
CA ALA A 44 18.91 -2.15 -4.01
C ALA A 44 19.12 -2.53 -5.48
N ASP A 45 18.99 -3.81 -5.79
CA ASP A 45 19.03 -4.31 -7.17
C ASP A 45 17.99 -3.58 -8.06
N ALA A 46 18.16 -3.55 -9.38
CA ALA A 46 17.18 -2.92 -10.27
C ALA A 46 15.89 -3.76 -10.47
N LYS A 47 15.20 -4.15 -9.40
CA LYS A 47 14.00 -5.00 -9.46
C LYS A 47 12.81 -4.25 -10.06
N ALA A 48 11.85 -5.00 -10.59
CA ALA A 48 10.62 -4.48 -11.20
C ALA A 48 9.75 -3.70 -10.20
N GLY A 49 9.72 -4.15 -8.95
CA GLY A 49 9.01 -3.45 -7.88
C GLY A 49 9.35 -4.01 -6.51
N TYR A 50 8.96 -3.25 -5.49
CA TYR A 50 9.12 -3.62 -4.09
C TYR A 50 7.82 -3.52 -3.31
N LEU A 51 7.53 -4.56 -2.56
CA LEU A 51 6.39 -4.65 -1.66
C LEU A 51 6.83 -4.43 -0.20
N ILE A 52 6.13 -3.55 0.48
CA ILE A 52 6.29 -3.28 1.91
C ILE A 52 5.25 -4.12 2.65
N THR A 53 5.66 -5.31 3.11
CA THR A 53 4.84 -6.20 3.94
C THR A 53 5.02 -5.90 5.42
N HIS A 54 6.18 -5.38 5.80
CA HIS A 54 6.49 -5.00 7.17
C HIS A 54 6.24 -3.52 7.39
N GLY A 55 5.44 -3.19 8.40
CA GLY A 55 5.13 -1.79 8.71
C GLY A 55 4.69 -1.59 10.14
N TRP A 56 4.18 -0.40 10.40
CA TRP A 56 3.62 0.01 11.67
C TRP A 56 2.19 0.48 11.50
N VAL A 57 1.36 0.26 12.51
CA VAL A 57 0.04 0.86 12.66
C VAL A 57 0.09 1.76 13.88
N TRP A 58 -0.25 3.04 13.69
CA TRP A 58 -0.22 4.03 14.75
C TRP A 58 -1.56 4.75 14.85
N ARG A 59 -2.11 4.82 16.06
CA ARG A 59 -3.27 5.67 16.34
C ARG A 59 -2.80 7.07 16.66
N SER A 60 -3.34 8.08 15.98
CA SER A 60 -3.00 9.48 16.23
C SER A 60 -3.09 9.83 17.72
N GLY A 61 -2.05 10.46 18.28
CA GLY A 61 -1.95 10.82 19.70
C GLY A 61 -1.50 9.70 20.65
N SER A 62 -1.39 8.44 20.19
CA SER A 62 -0.90 7.34 21.03
C SER A 62 0.61 7.42 21.23
N ARG A 63 1.10 7.10 22.43
CA ARG A 63 2.54 6.84 22.69
C ARG A 63 2.99 5.44 22.27
N LEU A 64 2.04 4.60 21.86
CA LEU A 64 2.24 3.21 21.46
C LEU A 64 2.00 3.04 19.96
N ILE A 65 2.79 2.16 19.35
CA ILE A 65 2.73 1.80 17.93
C ILE A 65 2.78 0.27 17.78
N GLU A 66 1.98 -0.30 16.88
CA GLU A 66 1.92 -1.76 16.66
C GLU A 66 2.64 -2.15 15.37
N ARG A 67 3.45 -3.21 15.40
CA ARG A 67 4.03 -3.85 14.21
C ARG A 67 2.96 -4.63 13.44
N THR A 68 2.99 -4.56 12.12
CA THR A 68 2.33 -5.52 11.23
C THR A 68 3.33 -6.18 10.27
N GLU A 69 3.06 -7.44 9.91
CA GLU A 69 3.80 -8.23 8.88
C GLU A 69 2.96 -8.41 7.61
N TYR A 70 1.79 -7.78 7.57
CA TYR A 70 0.84 -7.84 6.48
C TYR A 70 0.39 -6.42 6.10
N PHE A 71 1.33 -5.49 6.03
CA PHE A 71 1.06 -4.07 5.77
C PHE A 71 0.36 -3.85 4.42
N ASP A 72 0.69 -4.66 3.42
CA ASP A 72 0.05 -4.77 2.11
C ASP A 72 -1.44 -5.15 2.16
N ARG A 73 -1.94 -5.61 3.31
CA ARG A 73 -3.37 -5.88 3.54
C ARG A 73 -4.09 -4.72 4.20
N VAL A 74 -3.33 -3.77 4.73
CA VAL A 74 -3.80 -2.70 5.61
C VAL A 74 -3.85 -1.37 4.87
N CYS A 75 -2.81 -1.07 4.09
CA CYS A 75 -2.68 0.22 3.42
C CYS A 75 -2.10 0.10 2.01
N GLY A 76 -2.56 0.97 1.11
CA GLY A 76 -2.06 1.09 -0.27
C GLY A 76 -0.70 1.77 -0.40
N SER A 77 -0.19 2.40 0.66
CA SER A 77 1.17 2.94 0.76
C SER A 77 2.23 1.85 0.88
N CYS A 78 2.12 0.76 0.11
CA CYS A 78 2.93 -0.45 0.27
C CYS A 78 3.71 -0.84 -0.99
N LEU A 79 3.46 -0.20 -2.15
CA LEU A 79 3.98 -0.63 -3.44
C LEU A 79 4.89 0.42 -4.07
N ILE A 80 6.12 0.01 -4.36
CA ILE A 80 7.11 0.78 -5.12
C ILE A 80 7.24 0.13 -6.50
N ILE A 81 7.08 0.91 -7.56
CA ILE A 81 7.03 0.44 -8.95
C ILE A 81 8.20 1.06 -9.72
N ARG A 82 8.91 0.26 -10.51
CA ARG A 82 9.92 0.80 -11.43
C ARG A 82 9.23 1.63 -12.51
N SER A 83 9.76 2.81 -12.81
CA SER A 83 9.04 3.81 -13.60
C SER A 83 8.64 3.38 -15.01
N ASP A 84 9.43 2.53 -15.67
CA ASP A 84 9.12 1.95 -16.99
C ASP A 84 7.94 0.97 -16.96
N LEU A 85 7.58 0.47 -15.77
CA LEU A 85 6.46 -0.44 -15.56
C LEU A 85 5.20 0.27 -15.07
N ALA A 86 5.33 1.49 -14.54
CA ALA A 86 4.21 2.24 -13.96
C ALA A 86 3.08 2.49 -14.98
N ASP A 87 3.41 2.69 -16.25
CA ASP A 87 2.47 2.95 -17.34
C ASP A 87 2.05 1.66 -18.10
N ARG A 88 2.48 0.48 -17.65
CA ARG A 88 2.09 -0.79 -18.30
C ARG A 88 0.64 -1.10 -18.00
N ASN A 89 -0.12 -1.35 -19.07
CA ASN A 89 -1.55 -1.64 -18.98
C ASN A 89 -1.82 -3.12 -18.67
N GLY A 90 -2.90 -3.35 -17.94
CA GLY A 90 -3.45 -4.68 -17.70
C GLY A 90 -4.84 -4.61 -17.06
N PRO A 91 -5.46 -5.77 -16.80
CA PRO A 91 -6.79 -5.87 -16.20
C PRO A 91 -6.71 -5.60 -14.69
N PHE A 92 -6.46 -4.35 -14.31
CA PHE A 92 -6.05 -3.98 -12.95
C PHE A 92 -7.09 -3.15 -12.18
N LEU A 93 -8.15 -2.64 -12.83
CA LEU A 93 -9.24 -1.94 -12.16
C LEU A 93 -10.33 -2.92 -11.75
N THR A 94 -10.64 -2.98 -10.45
CA THR A 94 -11.63 -3.93 -9.92
C THR A 94 -13.02 -3.32 -9.78
N GLU A 95 -13.15 -2.09 -9.30
CA GLU A 95 -14.42 -1.46 -8.89
C GLU A 95 -14.48 0.03 -9.29
N LEU A 96 -14.11 0.39 -10.51
CA LEU A 96 -14.27 1.76 -11.02
C LEU A 96 -15.49 1.88 -11.96
N GLU A 97 -16.27 2.96 -11.83
CA GLU A 97 -17.53 3.15 -12.58
C GLU A 97 -17.35 3.02 -14.10
N GLY A 98 -18.29 2.33 -14.77
CA GLY A 98 -18.38 2.30 -16.23
C GLY A 98 -18.55 0.90 -16.82
N VAL A 99 -18.07 -0.14 -16.13
CA VAL A 99 -18.40 -1.54 -16.42
C VAL A 99 -18.60 -2.27 -15.09
N PRO A 100 -19.83 -2.57 -14.66
CA PRO A 100 -20.06 -3.40 -13.49
C PRO A 100 -19.41 -4.76 -13.73
N LEU A 101 -18.64 -5.24 -12.77
CA LEU A 101 -18.31 -6.66 -12.72
C LEU A 101 -19.62 -7.45 -12.73
N ASP A 102 -19.65 -8.56 -13.46
CA ASP A 102 -20.77 -9.49 -13.33
C ASP A 102 -20.85 -10.05 -11.90
N GLU A 103 -21.96 -10.68 -11.57
CA GLU A 103 -22.20 -11.19 -10.21
C GLU A 103 -21.12 -12.20 -9.78
N ALA A 104 -20.61 -13.00 -10.71
CA ALA A 104 -19.57 -14.00 -10.44
C ALA A 104 -18.23 -13.33 -10.13
N SER A 105 -17.85 -12.32 -10.91
CA SER A 105 -16.62 -11.54 -10.78
C SER A 105 -16.64 -10.67 -9.53
N SER A 106 -17.80 -10.12 -9.17
CA SER A 106 -18.02 -9.41 -7.91
C SER A 106 -17.86 -10.36 -6.70
N LYS A 107 -18.45 -11.56 -6.75
CA LYS A 107 -18.25 -12.59 -5.72
C LYS A 107 -16.79 -13.03 -5.63
N PHE A 108 -16.14 -13.20 -6.78
CA PHE A 108 -14.72 -13.55 -6.85
C PHE A 108 -13.86 -12.47 -6.19
N ALA A 109 -14.05 -11.20 -6.54
CA ALA A 109 -13.34 -10.07 -5.95
C ALA A 109 -13.51 -9.96 -4.42
N ALA A 110 -14.67 -10.37 -3.92
CA ALA A 110 -14.96 -10.42 -2.49
C ALA A 110 -14.33 -11.63 -1.78
N SER A 111 -14.15 -12.76 -2.48
CA SER A 111 -13.57 -13.99 -1.93
C SER A 111 -12.05 -14.08 -2.07
N ASP A 112 -11.49 -13.49 -3.12
CA ASP A 112 -10.06 -13.50 -3.44
C ASP A 112 -9.53 -12.07 -3.63
N HIS A 113 -8.81 -11.63 -2.61
CA HIS A 113 -8.24 -10.30 -2.53
C HIS A 113 -6.87 -10.19 -3.21
N TYR A 114 -6.23 -11.30 -3.57
CA TYR A 114 -4.85 -11.31 -4.09
C TYR A 114 -4.78 -11.63 -5.58
N SER A 115 -5.76 -12.35 -6.13
CA SER A 115 -5.82 -12.68 -7.55
C SER A 115 -6.39 -11.54 -8.39
N LEU A 116 -6.04 -11.54 -9.68
CA LEU A 116 -6.72 -10.72 -10.67
C LEU A 116 -8.18 -11.13 -10.79
N VAL A 117 -9.06 -10.15 -10.97
CA VAL A 117 -10.50 -10.39 -11.07
C VAL A 117 -10.89 -10.50 -12.54
N PRO A 118 -11.57 -11.58 -12.97
CA PRO A 118 -12.15 -11.66 -14.31
C PRO A 118 -13.03 -10.44 -14.61
N GLY A 119 -12.96 -9.90 -15.83
CA GLY A 119 -13.73 -8.70 -16.20
C GLY A 119 -13.23 -7.38 -15.60
N SER A 120 -12.07 -7.36 -14.94
CA SER A 120 -11.43 -6.10 -14.50
C SER A 120 -11.20 -5.14 -15.67
N GLY A 121 -11.39 -3.84 -15.41
CA GLY A 121 -11.10 -2.78 -16.37
C GLY A 121 -9.61 -2.64 -16.65
N ILE A 122 -9.29 -2.12 -17.83
CA ILE A 122 -7.90 -1.85 -18.24
C ILE A 122 -7.44 -0.55 -17.57
N SER A 123 -6.28 -0.59 -16.92
CA SER A 123 -5.56 0.59 -16.44
C SER A 123 -4.07 0.30 -16.35
N THR A 124 -3.29 1.32 -15.98
CA THR A 124 -1.85 1.18 -15.74
C THR A 124 -1.58 0.57 -14.37
N LEU A 125 -0.39 -0.02 -14.21
CA LEU A 125 0.07 -0.62 -12.95
C LEU A 125 0.10 0.37 -11.77
N LEU A 126 0.32 1.66 -12.04
CA LEU A 126 0.24 2.71 -11.03
C LEU A 126 -1.22 3.08 -10.70
N LEU A 127 -2.06 3.19 -11.72
CA LEU A 127 -3.43 3.71 -11.62
C LEU A 127 -4.45 2.60 -11.33
N THR A 128 -4.17 1.81 -10.29
CA THR A 128 -5.05 0.75 -9.80
C THR A 128 -5.81 1.19 -8.54
N ASP A 129 -6.98 0.60 -8.33
CA ASP A 129 -7.88 0.88 -7.21
C ASP A 129 -7.65 -0.04 -6.00
N THR A 130 -6.88 -1.12 -6.18
CA THR A 130 -6.59 -2.12 -5.15
C THR A 130 -5.10 -2.41 -5.03
N HIS A 131 -4.61 -2.37 -3.80
CA HIS A 131 -3.21 -2.63 -3.45
C HIS A 131 -2.94 -4.10 -3.13
N GLN A 132 -3.96 -4.84 -2.71
CA GLN A 132 -3.86 -6.26 -2.32
C GLN A 132 -3.53 -7.17 -3.51
N ARG A 133 -3.83 -6.73 -4.74
CA ARG A 133 -3.60 -7.49 -5.98
C ARG A 133 -2.26 -7.22 -6.66
N CYS A 134 -1.39 -6.40 -6.06
CA CYS A 134 -0.14 -5.99 -6.69
C CYS A 134 0.74 -7.17 -7.14
N ALA A 135 0.83 -8.23 -6.35
CA ALA A 135 1.59 -9.43 -6.72
C ALA A 135 1.06 -10.08 -8.01
N ALA A 136 -0.26 -10.23 -8.15
CA ALA A 136 -0.86 -10.79 -9.35
C ALA A 136 -0.76 -9.84 -10.55
N GLN A 137 -0.83 -8.52 -10.33
CA GLN A 137 -0.64 -7.52 -11.38
C GLN A 137 0.78 -7.54 -11.96
N PHE A 138 1.79 -7.68 -11.10
CA PHE A 138 3.19 -7.85 -11.53
C PHE A 138 3.42 -9.19 -12.23
N ALA A 139 2.86 -10.28 -11.69
CA ALA A 139 2.98 -11.61 -12.29
C ALA A 139 2.35 -11.66 -13.70
N TYR A 140 1.22 -10.98 -13.90
CA TYR A 140 0.59 -10.83 -15.22
C TYR A 140 1.50 -10.16 -16.24
N LEU A 141 2.34 -9.21 -15.81
CA LEU A 141 3.33 -8.55 -16.66
C LEU A 141 4.64 -9.35 -16.78
N GLY A 142 4.72 -10.55 -16.21
CA GLY A 142 5.93 -11.39 -16.22
C GLY A 142 7.02 -10.90 -15.26
N HIS A 143 6.66 -10.17 -14.20
CA HIS A 143 7.59 -9.63 -13.22
C HIS A 143 7.32 -10.15 -11.81
N GLU A 144 8.39 -10.30 -11.03
CA GLU A 144 8.31 -10.67 -9.62
C GLU A 144 8.49 -9.43 -8.73
N LEU A 145 7.72 -9.37 -7.64
CA LEU A 145 7.87 -8.36 -6.59
C LEU A 145 8.89 -8.81 -5.55
N SER A 146 9.87 -7.94 -5.27
CA SER A 146 10.78 -8.13 -4.15
C SER A 146 10.22 -7.49 -2.87
N SER A 147 10.68 -7.90 -1.69
CA SER A 147 10.21 -7.31 -0.42
C SER A 147 11.19 -6.28 0.15
N VAL A 148 10.67 -5.23 0.78
CA VAL A 148 11.48 -4.30 1.58
C VAL A 148 11.82 -4.96 2.92
N PRO A 149 13.12 -5.07 3.31
CA PRO A 149 13.56 -5.90 4.43
C PRO A 149 13.40 -5.21 5.81
N PHE A 150 12.71 -4.07 5.86
CA PHE A 150 12.47 -3.33 7.09
C PHE A 150 11.11 -2.67 7.06
N LYS A 151 10.71 -2.13 8.21
CA LYS A 151 9.42 -1.48 8.39
C LYS A 151 9.50 -0.08 7.83
N ALA A 152 9.05 0.08 6.61
CA ALA A 152 9.26 1.29 5.83
C ALA A 152 8.13 2.31 5.98
N VAL A 153 6.95 1.91 6.46
CA VAL A 153 5.77 2.79 6.51
C VAL A 153 5.05 2.67 7.85
N ILE A 154 4.50 3.79 8.33
CA ILE A 154 3.50 3.87 9.40
C ILE A 154 2.16 4.22 8.77
N TYR A 155 1.21 3.30 8.92
CA TYR A 155 -0.20 3.54 8.64
C TYR A 155 -0.82 4.28 9.82
N ARG A 156 -1.33 5.49 9.58
CA ARG A 156 -1.99 6.29 10.61
C ARG A 156 -3.48 5.97 10.67
N THR A 157 -3.97 5.68 11.88
CA THR A 157 -5.38 5.43 12.15
C THR A 157 -6.00 6.53 13.01
N GLY A 158 -7.32 6.74 12.84
CA GLY A 158 -8.10 7.69 13.64
C GLY A 158 -8.08 9.13 13.11
N ASN A 159 -7.74 9.34 11.84
CA ASN A 159 -7.91 10.61 11.16
C ASN A 159 -9.34 10.68 10.55
N PRO A 160 -10.14 11.73 10.83
CA PRO A 160 -11.52 11.84 10.34
C PRO A 160 -11.63 11.90 8.81
N ASP A 161 -10.54 12.28 8.12
CA ASP A 161 -10.50 12.41 6.66
C ASP A 161 -10.07 11.12 5.93
N SER A 162 -9.71 10.04 6.66
CA SER A 162 -9.28 8.78 6.04
C SER A 162 -10.49 7.98 5.54
N THR A 163 -10.48 7.61 4.26
CA THR A 163 -11.54 6.81 3.61
C THR A 163 -11.45 5.31 3.93
N SER A 164 -10.33 4.84 4.48
CA SER A 164 -10.14 3.45 4.89
C SER A 164 -10.73 3.19 6.28
N ARG A 165 -11.88 2.51 6.37
CA ARG A 165 -12.47 2.02 7.64
C ARG A 165 -11.65 0.86 8.22
N PHE A 166 -10.41 1.10 8.65
CA PHE A 166 -9.67 0.14 9.49
C PHE A 166 -10.16 0.11 10.96
N GLY A 167 -11.36 0.64 11.22
CA GLY A 167 -12.02 0.56 12.53
C GLY A 167 -12.67 -0.79 12.83
N GLY A 168 -12.75 -1.70 11.85
CA GLY A 168 -13.42 -3.00 11.99
C GLY A 168 -12.57 -4.11 12.61
N PHE A 169 -11.26 -4.14 12.34
CA PHE A 169 -10.40 -5.26 12.75
C PHE A 169 -10.17 -5.32 14.27
N TRP A 170 -10.24 -4.16 14.95
CA TRP A 170 -10.04 -4.07 16.39
C TRP A 170 -11.33 -4.18 17.23
N ARG A 171 -12.52 -4.18 16.61
CA ARG A 171 -13.81 -4.29 17.32
C ARG A 171 -14.35 -5.73 17.40
N SER A 172 -13.82 -6.66 16.63
CA SER A 172 -14.19 -8.08 16.71
C SER A 172 -13.45 -8.77 17.85
N LYS A 173 -14.22 -9.42 18.73
CA LYS A 173 -13.82 -10.17 19.95
C LYS A 173 -12.32 -10.55 19.98
N CYS A 174 -11.49 -9.71 20.59
CA CYS A 174 -10.07 -10.00 20.79
C CYS A 174 -9.94 -11.24 21.68
N THR A 175 -9.47 -12.34 21.12
CA THR A 175 -9.11 -13.51 21.93
C THR A 175 -7.87 -13.20 22.77
N LEU A 176 -7.70 -13.85 23.92
CA LEU A 176 -6.49 -13.71 24.77
C LEU A 176 -5.20 -13.92 23.95
N ARG A 177 -5.21 -14.85 22.99
CA ARG A 177 -4.09 -15.08 22.06
C ARG A 177 -3.81 -13.86 21.18
N MET A 178 -4.84 -13.21 20.64
CA MET A 178 -4.69 -11.98 19.85
C MET A 178 -4.21 -10.81 20.70
N LEU A 179 -4.65 -10.72 21.96
CA LEU A 179 -4.29 -9.67 22.90
C LEU A 179 -2.82 -9.79 23.34
N VAL A 180 -2.37 -10.99 23.70
CA VAL A 180 -0.94 -11.28 23.98
C VAL A 180 -0.08 -11.04 22.74
N GLY A 181 -0.56 -11.46 21.56
CA GLY A 181 0.12 -11.19 20.29
C GLY A 181 0.24 -9.69 20.02
N SER A 182 -0.81 -8.92 20.28
CA SER A 182 -0.82 -7.46 20.11
C SER A 182 0.13 -6.77 21.09
N ILE A 183 0.18 -7.21 22.35
CA ILE A 183 1.16 -6.70 23.34
C ILE A 183 2.59 -6.92 22.85
N ARG A 184 2.93 -8.12 22.33
CA ARG A 184 4.27 -8.42 21.78
C ARG A 184 4.62 -7.59 20.54
N ARG A 185 3.63 -7.17 19.76
CA ARG A 185 3.80 -6.33 18.56
C ARG A 185 3.78 -4.84 18.87
N THR A 186 3.26 -4.45 20.02
CA THR A 186 3.13 -3.07 20.46
C THR A 186 4.41 -2.61 21.16
N ARG A 187 4.84 -1.40 20.86
CA ARG A 187 6.00 -0.78 21.51
C ARG A 187 5.79 0.70 21.73
N LEU A 188 6.54 1.26 22.68
CA LEU A 188 6.63 2.70 22.88
C LEU A 188 7.32 3.35 21.68
N ILE A 189 6.81 4.50 21.28
CA ILE A 189 7.44 5.36 20.28
C ILE A 189 8.69 5.99 20.90
N THR A 190 9.85 5.57 20.41
CA THR A 190 11.15 6.10 20.84
C THR A 190 11.54 7.33 20.01
N GLU A 191 12.46 8.16 20.54
CA GLU A 191 13.05 9.28 19.80
C GLU A 191 13.66 8.87 18.47
N ARG A 192 14.25 7.67 18.40
CA ARG A 192 14.76 7.11 17.14
C ARG A 192 13.65 6.93 16.11
N LEU A 193 12.50 6.40 16.53
CA LEU A 193 11.35 6.20 15.64
C LEU A 193 10.71 7.54 15.24
N ARG A 194 10.64 8.50 16.16
CA ARG A 194 10.19 9.86 15.86
C ARG A 194 11.04 10.51 14.79
N LYS A 195 12.37 10.46 14.92
CA LYS A 195 13.29 10.99 13.91
C LYS A 195 13.20 10.26 12.58
N GLU A 196 13.09 8.93 12.61
CA GLU A 196 13.06 8.12 11.39
C GLU A 196 11.85 8.42 10.50
N PHE A 197 10.68 8.61 11.12
CA PHE A 197 9.40 8.83 10.43
C PHE A 197 8.89 10.27 10.53
N MET A 198 9.72 11.19 11.04
CA MET A 198 9.35 12.60 11.25
C MET A 198 8.05 12.78 12.05
N LEU A 199 7.87 11.98 13.11
CA LEU A 199 6.72 12.11 14.01
C LEU A 199 6.95 13.28 14.98
N GLY A 200 6.13 14.33 14.83
CA GLY A 200 6.03 15.46 15.77
C GLY A 200 5.57 15.08 17.17
#